data_AF-Q5UMH1-F1
#
_entry.id   AF-Q5UMH1-F1
#
_cell.length_a   1.000
_cell.length_b   1.000
_cell.length_c   1.000
_cell.angle_alpha   90.00
_cell.angle_beta   90.00
_cell.angle_gamma   90.00
#
_symmetry.space_group_name_H-M   'P 1'
#
loop_
_entity.id
_entity.type
_entity.pdbx_description
1 polymer ?
#
loop_
_entity_poly.entity_id
_entity_poly.type
_entity_poly.pdbx_seq_one_letter_code
_entity_poly.pdbx_strand_id
1 'polypeptide(L)'
;YAFVDPAARKVFVDSAEEFLRTWKFFDGIDIDWEYPGGGGANSSMGDPATGGATYLSLMSELRVMLDRLSAEKGRDYQLTSAVGAGRSKIELIDYKAVTDVVDNIFLMSYDYYGAWDTNKLGHQAGVYAPDFRQGDAQTQDFNLAGGLQMLVDQGADMSKIAVGAAMYGRGWTGVTGMAPGESPFTGAGTDGTAGTWEPGILDYKAIADMANSAEWAEGYDSVAEGAYIYKASTGDLISYDNARSVKAKTAIVRAQDLAGVFSWEI
;
A
#
# COMPACT_ATOMS: atom_id res chain seq x y z
N TYR A 1 -18.56 -14.62 6.20
CA TYR A 1 -17.13 -14.30 6.37
C TYR A 1 -16.59 -15.18 7.50
N ALA A 2 -15.54 -15.97 7.28
CA ALA A 2 -15.20 -17.07 8.20
C ALA A 2 -14.75 -16.60 9.59
N PHE A 3 -13.98 -15.51 9.68
CA PHE A 3 -13.41 -15.07 10.95
C PHE A 3 -14.36 -14.26 11.84
N VAL A 4 -15.59 -13.95 11.39
CA VAL A 4 -16.62 -13.43 12.30
C VAL A 4 -16.93 -14.47 13.37
N ASP A 5 -16.85 -15.76 13.01
CA ASP A 5 -16.97 -16.88 13.95
C ASP A 5 -15.68 -17.01 14.79
N PRO A 6 -15.75 -16.83 16.13
CA PRO A 6 -14.61 -17.02 17.02
C PRO A 6 -14.01 -18.43 16.96
N ALA A 7 -14.81 -19.46 16.66
CA ALA A 7 -14.30 -20.83 16.53
C ALA A 7 -13.35 -20.96 15.33
N ALA A 8 -13.68 -20.30 14.21
CA ALA A 8 -12.81 -20.27 13.03
C ALA A 8 -11.52 -19.48 13.31
N ARG A 9 -11.60 -18.34 14.01
CA ARG A 9 -10.39 -17.60 14.41
C ARG A 9 -9.51 -18.42 15.34
N LYS A 10 -10.10 -19.12 16.31
CA LYS A 10 -9.34 -19.99 17.21
C LYS A 10 -8.55 -21.05 16.44
N VAL A 11 -9.18 -21.72 15.46
CA VAL A 11 -8.49 -22.71 14.62
C VAL A 11 -7.30 -22.09 13.88
N PHE A 12 -7.45 -20.86 13.37
CA PHE A 12 -6.37 -20.13 12.72
C PHE A 12 -5.23 -19.77 13.69
N VAL A 13 -5.56 -19.25 14.88
CA VAL A 13 -4.56 -18.88 15.89
C VAL A 13 -3.79 -20.11 16.38
N ASP A 14 -4.49 -21.21 16.64
CA ASP A 14 -3.88 -22.47 17.08
C ASP A 14 -2.92 -23.02 15.99
N SER A 15 -3.32 -22.98 14.72
CA SER A 15 -2.46 -23.47 13.63
C SER A 15 -1.27 -22.56 13.35
N ALA A 16 -1.42 -21.24 13.53
CA ALA A 16 -0.32 -20.29 13.42
C ALA A 16 0.73 -20.50 14.53
N GLU A 17 0.30 -20.83 15.75
CA GLU A 17 1.21 -21.24 16.81
C GLU A 17 1.96 -22.53 16.47
N GLU A 18 1.24 -23.57 16.01
CA GLU A 18 1.85 -24.83 15.58
C GLU A 18 2.88 -24.60 14.47
N PHE A 19 2.56 -23.70 13.54
CA PHE A 19 3.47 -23.29 12.48
C PHE A 19 4.76 -22.68 13.03
N LEU A 20 4.69 -21.72 13.98
CA LEU A 20 5.87 -21.11 14.60
C LEU A 20 6.69 -22.09 15.44
N ARG A 21 6.03 -23.08 16.06
CA ARG A 21 6.72 -24.17 16.79
C ARG A 21 7.49 -25.08 15.85
N THR A 22 6.95 -25.31 14.65
CA THR A 22 7.53 -26.17 13.62
C THR A 22 8.68 -25.44 12.92
N TRP A 23 8.43 -24.23 12.43
CA TRP A 23 9.33 -23.44 11.62
C TRP A 23 10.02 -22.36 12.43
N LYS A 24 10.96 -22.80 13.27
CA LYS A 24 11.62 -21.98 14.31
C LYS A 24 12.42 -20.79 13.79
N PHE A 25 12.66 -20.69 12.48
CA PHE A 25 13.39 -19.58 11.90
C PHE A 25 12.52 -18.34 11.73
N PHE A 26 11.19 -18.45 11.84
CA PHE A 26 10.31 -17.29 11.86
C PHE A 26 10.31 -16.61 13.23
N ASP A 27 10.24 -15.28 13.19
CA ASP A 27 10.26 -14.38 14.35
C ASP A 27 8.88 -13.76 14.65
N GLY A 28 7.82 -14.23 14.01
CA GLY A 28 6.51 -13.60 14.17
C GLY A 28 5.51 -13.98 13.09
N ILE A 29 4.42 -13.23 13.05
CA ILE A 29 3.34 -13.35 12.07
C ILE A 29 3.06 -11.98 11.48
N ASP A 30 2.97 -11.91 10.16
CA ASP A 30 2.40 -10.77 9.44
C ASP A 30 1.01 -11.15 8.92
N ILE A 31 0.01 -10.29 9.17
CA ILE A 31 -1.35 -10.48 8.66
C ILE A 31 -1.60 -9.53 7.51
N ASP A 32 -1.74 -10.07 6.32
CA ASP A 32 -2.10 -9.32 5.11
C ASP A 32 -3.52 -9.68 4.67
N TRP A 33 -4.50 -9.06 5.34
CA TRP A 33 -5.91 -9.21 4.97
C TRP A 33 -6.31 -8.03 4.08
N GLU A 34 -6.57 -8.31 2.80
CA GLU A 34 -7.00 -7.32 1.81
C GLU A 34 -8.47 -7.51 1.38
N TYR A 35 -9.46 -6.81 1.97
CA TYR A 35 -9.36 -5.91 3.12
C TYR A 35 -10.49 -6.18 4.13
N PRO A 36 -10.32 -5.88 5.43
CA PRO A 36 -11.43 -5.82 6.37
C PRO A 36 -12.54 -4.91 5.84
N GLY A 37 -13.76 -5.46 5.79
CA GLY A 37 -14.91 -4.75 5.23
C GLY A 37 -15.06 -4.82 3.70
N GLY A 38 -14.11 -5.41 2.98
CA GLY A 38 -14.25 -5.78 1.56
C GLY A 38 -13.52 -4.88 0.56
N GLY A 39 -13.90 -5.04 -0.71
CA GLY A 39 -13.25 -4.38 -1.84
C GLY A 39 -11.80 -4.85 -2.08
N GLY A 40 -11.53 -6.13 -1.78
CA GLY A 40 -10.39 -6.87 -2.30
C GLY A 40 -10.78 -7.64 -3.58
N ALA A 41 -9.98 -8.64 -3.95
CA ALA A 41 -10.15 -9.37 -5.22
C ALA A 41 -11.52 -10.05 -5.39
N ASN A 42 -12.11 -10.56 -4.32
CA ASN A 42 -13.45 -11.15 -4.36
C ASN A 42 -14.52 -10.13 -3.94
N SER A 43 -15.21 -9.56 -4.93
CA SER A 43 -16.25 -8.53 -4.72
C SER A 43 -17.50 -9.02 -3.96
N SER A 44 -17.69 -10.34 -3.82
CA SER A 44 -18.77 -10.92 -3.02
C SER A 44 -18.44 -11.03 -1.52
N MET A 45 -17.21 -10.71 -1.13
CA MET A 45 -16.74 -10.80 0.26
C MET A 45 -16.51 -9.43 0.88
N GLY A 46 -16.68 -9.39 2.20
CA GLY A 46 -16.52 -8.20 3.03
C GLY A 46 -17.83 -7.78 3.66
N ASP A 47 -17.73 -7.30 4.90
CA ASP A 47 -18.84 -6.68 5.62
C ASP A 47 -18.27 -5.47 6.38
N PRO A 48 -18.53 -4.24 5.90
CA PRO A 48 -18.04 -3.02 6.55
C PRO A 48 -18.47 -2.90 8.02
N ALA A 49 -19.60 -3.49 8.41
CA ALA A 49 -20.11 -3.38 9.78
C ALA A 49 -19.35 -4.26 10.77
N THR A 50 -18.79 -5.39 10.31
CA THR A 50 -18.14 -6.38 11.19
C THR A 50 -16.65 -6.58 10.90
N GLY A 51 -16.16 -6.13 9.75
CA GLY A 51 -14.79 -6.33 9.28
C GLY A 51 -13.73 -5.81 10.25
N GLY A 52 -13.80 -4.54 10.63
CA GLY A 52 -12.84 -3.91 11.55
C GLY A 52 -12.79 -4.56 12.92
N ALA A 53 -13.94 -4.81 13.54
CA ALA A 53 -14.03 -5.47 14.85
C ALA A 53 -13.51 -6.91 14.80
N THR A 54 -13.76 -7.62 13.68
CA THR A 54 -13.23 -8.97 13.46
C THR A 54 -11.71 -8.96 13.30
N TYR A 55 -11.18 -7.99 12.55
CA TYR A 55 -9.74 -7.78 12.40
C TYR A 55 -9.07 -7.52 13.76
N LEU A 56 -9.57 -6.57 14.55
CA LEU A 56 -9.03 -6.28 15.89
C LEU A 56 -9.08 -7.51 16.82
N SER A 57 -10.16 -8.29 16.77
CA SER A 57 -10.28 -9.52 17.56
C SER A 57 -9.19 -10.53 17.18
N LEU A 58 -8.98 -10.74 15.87
CA LEU A 58 -7.92 -11.62 15.38
C LEU A 58 -6.54 -11.15 15.83
N MET A 59 -6.22 -9.87 15.66
CA MET A 59 -4.91 -9.31 16.05
C MET A 59 -4.67 -9.45 17.55
N SER A 60 -5.69 -9.21 18.37
CA SER A 60 -5.62 -9.37 19.83
C SER A 60 -5.39 -10.82 20.24
N GLU A 61 -6.11 -11.76 19.62
CA GLU A 61 -5.98 -13.20 19.88
C GLU A 61 -4.58 -13.72 19.47
N LEU A 62 -4.03 -13.25 18.34
CA LEU A 62 -2.66 -13.54 17.90
C LEU A 62 -1.63 -12.97 18.88
N ARG A 63 -1.78 -11.72 19.34
CA ARG A 63 -0.86 -11.10 20.31
C ARG A 63 -0.78 -11.91 21.61
N VAL A 64 -1.92 -12.31 22.16
CA VAL A 64 -1.98 -13.17 23.37
C VAL A 64 -1.27 -14.49 23.14
N MET A 65 -1.46 -15.12 21.98
CA MET A 65 -0.77 -16.35 21.61
C MET A 65 0.75 -16.14 21.53
N LEU A 66 1.20 -15.09 20.85
CA LEU A 66 2.62 -14.77 20.66
C LEU A 66 3.31 -14.38 21.96
N ASP A 67 2.63 -13.69 22.89
CA ASP A 67 3.17 -13.36 24.21
C ASP A 67 3.42 -14.62 25.04
N ARG A 68 2.47 -15.56 25.01
CA ARG A 68 2.64 -16.86 25.67
C ARG A 68 3.79 -17.65 25.03
N LEU A 69 3.86 -17.68 23.70
CA LEU A 69 4.94 -18.38 23.00
C LEU A 69 6.30 -17.74 23.31
N SER A 70 6.37 -16.41 23.39
CA SER A 70 7.57 -15.66 23.74
C SER A 70 8.06 -16.03 25.14
N ALA A 71 7.15 -16.05 26.12
CA ALA A 71 7.45 -16.45 27.49
C ALA A 71 7.92 -17.91 27.60
N GLU A 72 7.35 -18.83 26.81
CA GLU A 72 7.77 -20.23 26.79
C GLU A 72 9.15 -20.42 26.15
N LYS A 73 9.44 -19.71 25.05
CA LYS A 73 10.65 -19.91 24.25
C LYS A 73 11.82 -19.03 24.67
N GLY A 74 11.57 -17.98 25.47
CA GLY A 74 12.59 -17.01 25.85
C GLY A 74 13.10 -16.20 24.66
N ARG A 75 12.24 -15.91 23.68
CA ARG A 75 12.52 -15.05 22.53
C ARG A 75 11.31 -14.18 22.22
N ASP A 76 11.53 -13.05 21.59
CA ASP A 76 10.45 -12.16 21.19
C ASP A 76 9.84 -12.61 19.87
N TYR A 77 8.51 -12.55 19.77
CA TYR A 77 7.78 -12.75 18.53
C TYR A 77 6.97 -11.51 18.16
N GLN A 78 7.13 -11.05 16.92
CA GLN A 78 6.46 -9.87 16.39
C GLN A 78 5.10 -10.21 15.78
N LEU A 79 4.16 -9.28 15.91
CA LEU A 79 2.90 -9.25 15.18
C LEU A 79 2.85 -8.01 14.31
N THR A 80 2.74 -8.18 13.01
CA THR A 80 2.63 -7.07 12.06
C THR A 80 1.42 -7.24 11.15
N SER A 81 1.09 -6.19 10.41
CA SER A 81 0.07 -6.29 9.37
C SER A 81 0.31 -5.30 8.24
N ALA A 82 0.23 -5.77 6.99
CA ALA A 82 0.09 -4.92 5.83
C ALA A 82 -1.36 -4.47 5.65
N VAL A 83 -1.57 -3.18 5.39
CA VAL A 83 -2.91 -2.57 5.34
C VAL A 83 -3.06 -1.57 4.20
N GLY A 84 -4.28 -1.47 3.67
CA GLY A 84 -4.60 -0.54 2.59
C GLY A 84 -4.49 0.93 3.01
N ALA A 85 -3.91 1.76 2.15
CA ALA A 85 -3.64 3.17 2.45
C ALA A 85 -4.72 4.16 1.98
N GLY A 86 -5.82 3.67 1.39
CA GLY A 86 -6.93 4.51 0.93
C GLY A 86 -7.98 4.74 2.02
N ARG A 87 -8.62 5.93 2.01
CA ARG A 87 -9.66 6.32 2.98
C ARG A 87 -10.70 5.23 3.25
N SER A 88 -11.28 4.68 2.18
CA SER A 88 -12.34 3.67 2.26
C SER A 88 -11.88 2.35 2.92
N LYS A 89 -10.59 2.14 3.11
CA LYS A 89 -10.00 1.02 3.85
C LYS A 89 -9.64 1.43 5.27
N ILE A 90 -9.00 2.59 5.43
CA ILE A 90 -8.54 3.09 6.72
C ILE A 90 -9.72 3.34 7.68
N GLU A 91 -10.81 3.92 7.21
CA GLU A 91 -11.99 4.25 8.03
C GLU A 91 -12.73 3.01 8.59
N LEU A 92 -12.45 1.82 8.07
CA LEU A 92 -13.12 0.58 8.48
C LEU A 92 -12.45 -0.11 9.67
N ILE A 93 -11.29 0.35 10.09
CA ILE A 93 -10.48 -0.26 11.15
C ILE A 93 -10.19 0.79 12.21
N ASP A 94 -10.28 0.40 13.49
CA ASP A 94 -9.86 1.23 14.63
C ASP A 94 -8.34 1.08 14.83
N TYR A 95 -7.56 1.92 14.15
CA TYR A 95 -6.09 1.83 14.23
C TYR A 95 -5.52 2.24 15.58
N LYS A 96 -6.25 3.05 16.35
CA LYS A 96 -5.86 3.34 17.73
C LYS A 96 -5.85 2.05 18.56
N ALA A 97 -6.88 1.24 18.47
CA ALA A 97 -6.93 -0.05 19.18
C ALA A 97 -5.97 -1.09 18.58
N VAL A 98 -5.83 -1.13 17.26
CA VAL A 98 -4.93 -2.10 16.59
C VAL A 98 -3.47 -1.84 16.96
N THR A 99 -3.03 -0.57 16.97
CA THR A 99 -1.65 -0.22 17.31
C THR A 99 -1.28 -0.56 18.76
N ASP A 100 -2.25 -0.78 19.66
CA ASP A 100 -1.96 -1.30 21.01
C ASP A 100 -1.55 -2.79 21.02
N VAL A 101 -1.88 -3.57 19.98
CA VAL A 101 -1.67 -5.03 19.95
C VAL A 101 -0.70 -5.52 18.88
N VAL A 102 -0.17 -4.64 18.03
CA VAL A 102 0.83 -4.98 17.02
C VAL A 102 2.17 -4.30 17.29
N ASP A 103 3.22 -4.84 16.68
CA ASP A 103 4.56 -4.25 16.66
C ASP A 103 4.67 -3.20 15.55
N ASN A 104 4.22 -3.51 14.34
CA ASN A 104 4.22 -2.59 13.20
C ASN A 104 3.00 -2.75 12.30
N ILE A 105 2.61 -1.65 11.66
CA ILE A 105 1.68 -1.62 10.52
C ILE A 105 2.47 -1.22 9.27
N PHE A 106 2.41 -2.04 8.24
CA PHE A 106 2.97 -1.77 6.93
C PHE A 106 1.88 -1.10 6.05
N LEU A 107 1.87 0.23 6.04
CA LEU A 107 0.91 1.00 5.25
C LEU A 107 1.27 0.89 3.76
N MET A 108 0.46 0.15 2.99
CA MET A 108 0.66 -0.08 1.55
C MET A 108 0.38 1.19 0.74
N SER A 109 1.27 2.17 0.85
CA SER A 109 1.19 3.49 0.22
C SER A 109 1.68 3.48 -1.23
N TYR A 110 1.06 2.57 -1.99
CA TYR A 110 1.21 2.32 -3.42
C TYR A 110 -0.12 1.78 -3.95
N ASP A 111 -0.22 1.47 -5.25
CA ASP A 111 -1.44 0.98 -5.90
C ASP A 111 -2.63 1.96 -5.84
N TYR A 112 -2.36 3.25 -5.67
CA TYR A 112 -3.39 4.29 -5.70
C TYR A 112 -4.07 4.41 -7.06
N TYR A 113 -3.32 4.16 -8.14
CA TYR A 113 -3.77 4.23 -9.52
C TYR A 113 -3.13 3.12 -10.34
N GLY A 114 -3.85 2.58 -11.32
CA GLY A 114 -3.36 1.53 -12.19
C GLY A 114 -4.25 1.30 -13.41
N ALA A 115 -3.83 0.36 -14.25
CA ALA A 115 -4.48 0.04 -15.53
C ALA A 115 -5.93 -0.44 -15.41
N TRP A 116 -6.41 -0.80 -14.21
CA TRP A 116 -7.82 -1.09 -13.96
C TRP A 116 -8.75 0.11 -14.19
N ASP A 117 -8.23 1.33 -14.19
CA ASP A 117 -8.94 2.54 -14.59
C ASP A 117 -8.14 3.30 -15.66
N THR A 118 -8.61 3.25 -16.90
CA THR A 118 -7.99 3.93 -18.04
C THR A 118 -8.49 5.36 -18.22
N ASN A 119 -9.43 5.84 -17.41
CA ASN A 119 -9.97 7.19 -17.45
C ASN A 119 -9.44 8.08 -16.31
N LYS A 120 -9.04 7.46 -15.18
CA LYS A 120 -8.52 8.16 -14.01
C LYS A 120 -7.07 7.77 -13.74
N LEU A 121 -6.17 8.40 -14.48
CA LEU A 121 -4.73 8.20 -14.35
C LEU A 121 -4.19 8.97 -13.14
N GLY A 122 -3.07 8.55 -12.58
CA GLY A 122 -2.44 9.23 -11.45
C GLY A 122 -1.15 8.58 -10.98
N HIS A 123 -0.54 9.17 -9.95
CA HIS A 123 0.68 8.65 -9.35
C HIS A 123 0.38 7.43 -8.48
N GLN A 124 0.84 6.25 -8.90
CA GLN A 124 0.50 5.00 -8.21
C GLN A 124 1.04 4.95 -6.76
N ALA A 125 2.13 5.67 -6.48
CA ALA A 125 2.80 5.70 -5.18
C ALA A 125 3.18 7.14 -4.73
N GLY A 126 2.38 8.15 -5.11
CA GLY A 126 2.64 9.56 -4.80
C GLY A 126 2.62 9.88 -3.30
N VAL A 127 3.44 10.85 -2.90
CA VAL A 127 3.57 11.28 -1.50
C VAL A 127 2.47 12.25 -1.08
N TYR A 128 2.16 13.22 -1.92
CA TYR A 128 1.10 14.21 -1.71
C TYR A 128 0.11 14.22 -2.86
N ALA A 129 -1.03 14.87 -2.67
CA ALA A 129 -2.02 15.06 -3.73
C ALA A 129 -1.43 15.94 -4.86
N PRO A 130 -1.59 15.55 -6.14
CA PRO A 130 -1.13 16.36 -7.26
C PRO A 130 -2.04 17.57 -7.52
N ASP A 131 -1.46 18.61 -8.13
CA ASP A 131 -2.21 19.82 -8.53
C ASP A 131 -3.01 19.67 -9.82
N PHE A 132 -2.75 18.63 -10.63
CA PHE A 132 -3.42 18.46 -11.93
C PHE A 132 -4.89 17.98 -11.81
N ARG A 133 -5.41 17.77 -10.59
CA ARG A 133 -6.82 17.42 -10.34
C ARG A 133 -7.32 17.94 -8.99
N GLN A 134 -7.19 19.25 -8.77
CA GLN A 134 -7.70 19.90 -7.56
C GLN A 134 -9.23 19.71 -7.44
N GLY A 135 -9.69 19.36 -6.23
CA GLY A 135 -11.11 19.17 -5.91
C GLY A 135 -11.67 17.76 -6.08
N ASP A 136 -10.92 16.81 -6.66
CA ASP A 136 -11.31 15.39 -6.68
C ASP A 136 -10.97 14.72 -5.34
N ALA A 137 -11.98 14.38 -4.54
CA ALA A 137 -11.80 13.84 -3.20
C ALA A 137 -10.89 12.61 -3.15
N GLN A 138 -11.07 11.66 -4.09
CA GLN A 138 -10.22 10.47 -4.15
C GLN A 138 -8.75 10.84 -4.40
N THR A 139 -8.45 11.77 -5.31
CA THR A 139 -7.09 12.23 -5.59
C THR A 139 -6.46 12.95 -4.39
N GLN A 140 -7.27 13.62 -3.57
CA GLN A 140 -6.80 14.21 -2.31
C GLN A 140 -6.46 13.15 -1.25
N ASP A 141 -7.07 11.98 -1.31
CA ASP A 141 -6.87 10.89 -0.34
C ASP A 141 -5.85 9.83 -0.77
N PHE A 142 -5.72 9.59 -2.08
CA PHE A 142 -4.91 8.53 -2.67
C PHE A 142 -3.45 8.97 -2.81
N ASN A 143 -2.82 9.23 -1.68
CA ASN A 143 -1.41 9.57 -1.52
C ASN A 143 -0.96 9.25 -0.08
N LEU A 144 0.36 9.15 0.13
CA LEU A 144 0.91 8.79 1.44
C LEU A 144 0.48 9.75 2.56
N ALA A 145 0.57 11.06 2.32
CA ALA A 145 0.27 12.07 3.34
C ALA A 145 -1.21 12.02 3.78
N GLY A 146 -2.13 11.80 2.85
CA GLY A 146 -3.55 11.61 3.14
C GLY A 146 -3.80 10.40 4.04
N GLY A 147 -3.22 9.25 3.70
CA GLY A 147 -3.33 8.04 4.52
C GLY A 147 -2.76 8.21 5.94
N LEU A 148 -1.57 8.82 6.06
CA LEU A 148 -0.96 9.12 7.36
C LEU A 148 -1.82 10.06 8.20
N GLN A 149 -2.39 11.11 7.60
CA GLN A 149 -3.24 12.05 8.32
C GLN A 149 -4.48 11.34 8.90
N MET A 150 -5.08 10.41 8.17
CA MET A 150 -6.22 9.64 8.68
C MET A 150 -5.84 8.76 9.87
N LEU A 151 -4.65 8.16 9.87
CA LEU A 151 -4.15 7.38 11.01
C LEU A 151 -3.90 8.27 12.24
N VAL A 152 -3.33 9.47 12.03
CA VAL A 152 -3.17 10.48 13.08
C VAL A 152 -4.53 10.90 13.65
N ASP A 153 -5.52 11.17 12.79
CA ASP A 153 -6.85 11.61 13.20
C ASP A 153 -7.61 10.53 13.98
N GLN A 154 -7.34 9.25 13.72
CA GLN A 154 -7.85 8.14 14.53
C GLN A 154 -7.13 7.98 15.88
N GLY A 155 -5.94 8.57 16.03
CA GLY A 155 -5.10 8.43 17.22
C GLY A 155 -4.28 7.15 17.25
N ALA A 156 -3.88 6.64 16.08
CA ALA A 156 -2.94 5.52 15.98
C ALA A 156 -1.57 5.89 16.57
N ASP A 157 -0.86 4.92 17.14
CA ASP A 157 0.54 5.10 17.51
C ASP A 157 1.41 5.15 16.24
N MET A 158 1.74 6.37 15.82
CA MET A 158 2.50 6.62 14.59
C MET A 158 3.92 6.02 14.62
N SER A 159 4.49 5.78 15.81
CA SER A 159 5.79 5.14 15.96
C SER A 159 5.83 3.69 15.48
N LYS A 160 4.66 3.07 15.25
CA LYS A 160 4.49 1.71 14.72
C LYS A 160 4.16 1.67 13.24
N ILE A 161 4.04 2.80 12.57
CA ILE A 161 3.66 2.85 11.15
C ILE A 161 4.91 2.85 10.28
N ALA A 162 5.01 1.90 9.35
CA ALA A 162 6.03 1.87 8.31
C ALA A 162 5.39 2.14 6.93
N VAL A 163 6.02 2.98 6.12
CA VAL A 163 5.47 3.41 4.82
C VAL A 163 5.99 2.53 3.68
N GLY A 164 5.16 2.31 2.66
CA GLY A 164 5.51 1.47 1.51
C GLY A 164 6.28 2.21 0.42
N ALA A 165 7.33 1.58 -0.10
CA ALA A 165 8.05 1.96 -1.32
C ALA A 165 7.82 0.90 -2.42
N ALA A 166 7.27 1.32 -3.56
CA ALA A 166 7.01 0.40 -4.66
C ALA A 166 8.29 0.13 -5.46
N MET A 167 8.72 -1.12 -5.55
CA MET A 167 9.81 -1.55 -6.43
C MET A 167 9.30 -1.94 -7.83
N TYR A 168 8.18 -1.35 -8.24
CA TYR A 168 7.52 -1.53 -9.52
C TYR A 168 6.79 -0.25 -9.91
N GLY A 169 6.37 -0.19 -11.18
CA GLY A 169 5.49 0.83 -11.70
C GLY A 169 4.19 0.26 -12.22
N ARG A 170 3.16 1.12 -12.26
CA ARG A 170 1.89 0.85 -12.93
C ARG A 170 1.78 1.69 -14.19
N GLY A 171 1.37 1.05 -15.28
CA GLY A 171 1.45 1.64 -16.61
C GLY A 171 0.16 1.56 -17.42
N TRP A 172 -0.07 2.61 -18.20
CA TRP A 172 -1.12 2.69 -19.23
C TRP A 172 -0.49 2.87 -20.60
N THR A 173 -1.14 2.36 -21.63
CA THR A 173 -0.78 2.60 -23.05
C THR A 173 -1.83 3.47 -23.74
N GLY A 174 -1.46 4.08 -24.86
CA GLY A 174 -2.36 4.89 -25.68
C GLY A 174 -2.85 6.16 -24.99
N VAL A 175 -2.10 6.68 -24.00
CA VAL A 175 -2.49 7.89 -23.26
C VAL A 175 -2.52 9.11 -24.18
N THR A 176 -3.71 9.70 -24.31
CA THR A 176 -3.98 10.89 -25.13
C THR A 176 -4.98 11.82 -24.45
N GLY A 177 -5.28 12.98 -25.05
CA GLY A 177 -6.31 13.90 -24.55
C GLY A 177 -5.86 14.95 -23.53
N MET A 178 -4.58 14.95 -23.14
CA MET A 178 -3.97 16.01 -22.32
C MET A 178 -3.74 17.30 -23.13
N ALA A 179 -3.89 18.48 -22.50
CA ALA A 179 -3.58 19.75 -23.17
C ALA A 179 -2.05 19.96 -23.30
N PRO A 180 -1.57 20.77 -24.27
CA PRO A 180 -0.14 21.03 -24.42
C PRO A 180 0.50 21.60 -23.15
N GLY A 181 1.52 20.92 -22.64
CA GLY A 181 2.25 21.33 -21.43
C GLY A 181 1.63 20.84 -20.11
N GLU A 182 0.50 20.14 -20.15
CA GLU A 182 -0.06 19.48 -18.97
C GLU A 182 0.61 18.13 -18.69
N SER A 183 0.42 17.66 -17.46
CA SER A 183 0.81 16.32 -17.03
C SER A 183 0.12 15.24 -17.87
N PRO A 184 0.81 14.16 -18.27
CA PRO A 184 0.16 13.06 -18.99
C PRO A 184 -0.96 12.37 -18.19
N PHE A 185 -0.98 12.55 -16.86
CA PHE A 185 -2.05 12.06 -15.99
C PHE A 185 -3.39 12.80 -16.16
N THR A 186 -3.45 13.93 -16.90
CA THR A 186 -4.72 14.59 -17.26
C THR A 186 -5.38 13.99 -18.49
N GLY A 187 -4.68 13.11 -19.22
CA GLY A 187 -5.22 12.36 -20.34
C GLY A 187 -6.01 11.10 -19.92
N ALA A 188 -6.34 10.29 -20.92
CA ALA A 188 -6.95 8.97 -20.76
C ALA A 188 -6.17 7.94 -21.60
N GLY A 189 -6.01 6.73 -21.04
CA GLY A 189 -5.37 5.59 -21.70
C GLY A 189 -6.38 4.68 -22.38
N THR A 190 -5.88 3.65 -23.07
CA THR A 190 -6.71 2.64 -23.73
C THR A 190 -6.65 1.28 -23.06
N ASP A 191 -5.52 0.95 -22.43
CA ASP A 191 -5.26 -0.33 -21.76
C ASP A 191 -4.05 -0.17 -20.81
N GLY A 192 -3.66 -1.25 -20.13
CA GLY A 192 -2.35 -1.36 -19.46
C GLY A 192 -1.20 -1.48 -20.46
N THR A 193 -0.01 -1.01 -20.07
CA THR A 193 1.21 -1.28 -20.85
C THR A 193 1.50 -2.77 -20.92
N ALA A 194 2.36 -3.19 -21.86
CA ALA A 194 3.04 -4.47 -21.69
C ALA A 194 3.80 -4.46 -20.36
N GLY A 195 3.56 -5.48 -19.53
CA GLY A 195 4.23 -5.61 -18.24
C GLY A 195 5.40 -6.58 -18.27
N THR A 196 6.16 -6.62 -17.18
CA THR A 196 7.27 -7.58 -17.04
C THR A 196 6.73 -9.00 -16.84
N TRP A 197 5.70 -9.14 -16.00
CA TRP A 197 5.09 -10.42 -15.63
C TRP A 197 3.57 -10.42 -15.83
N GLU A 198 2.92 -9.29 -15.56
CA GLU A 198 1.49 -9.06 -15.73
C GLU A 198 1.27 -7.72 -16.46
N PRO A 199 0.31 -7.64 -17.41
CA PRO A 199 -0.03 -6.37 -18.07
C PRO A 199 -0.26 -5.22 -17.09
N GLY A 200 0.29 -4.05 -17.44
CA GLY A 200 0.18 -2.84 -16.63
C GLY A 200 1.10 -2.77 -15.41
N ILE A 201 1.97 -3.77 -15.18
CA ILE A 201 2.93 -3.80 -14.05
C ILE A 201 4.35 -4.02 -14.58
N LEU A 202 5.29 -3.16 -14.19
CA LEU A 202 6.70 -3.27 -14.59
C LEU A 202 7.64 -3.22 -13.39
N ASP A 203 8.61 -4.12 -13.34
CA ASP A 203 9.67 -4.09 -12.32
C ASP A 203 10.46 -2.77 -12.41
N TYR A 204 10.86 -2.21 -11.27
CA TYR A 204 11.69 -1.00 -11.22
C TYR A 204 12.95 -1.10 -12.09
N LYS A 205 13.61 -2.27 -12.10
CA LYS A 205 14.80 -2.53 -12.93
C LYS A 205 14.52 -2.34 -14.43
N ALA A 206 13.34 -2.76 -14.90
CA ALA A 206 12.95 -2.59 -16.31
C ALA A 206 12.65 -1.12 -16.61
N ILE A 207 12.01 -0.41 -15.68
CA ILE A 207 11.73 1.03 -15.80
C ILE A 207 13.05 1.82 -15.85
N ALA A 208 14.03 1.46 -15.02
CA ALA A 208 15.35 2.10 -15.01
C ALA A 208 16.08 1.94 -16.35
N ASP A 209 16.01 0.76 -16.96
CA ASP A 209 16.57 0.52 -18.30
C ASP A 209 15.82 1.33 -19.38
N MET A 210 14.50 1.43 -19.29
CA MET A 210 13.68 2.23 -20.21
C MET A 210 13.99 3.73 -20.11
N ALA A 211 14.11 4.25 -18.89
CA ALA A 211 14.42 5.66 -18.62
C ALA A 211 15.79 6.10 -19.17
N ASN A 212 16.73 5.16 -19.32
CA ASN A 212 18.04 5.42 -19.93
C ASN A 212 17.98 5.54 -21.47
N SER A 213 16.84 5.27 -22.10
CA SER A 213 16.66 5.35 -23.55
C SER A 213 16.12 6.72 -23.99
N ALA A 214 16.50 7.18 -25.18
CA ALA A 214 16.03 8.47 -25.73
C ALA A 214 14.54 8.49 -26.11
N GLU A 215 13.85 7.35 -26.04
CA GLU A 215 12.43 7.23 -26.38
C GLU A 215 11.51 7.62 -25.23
N TRP A 216 12.02 7.58 -23.99
CA TRP A 216 11.25 7.85 -22.79
C TRP A 216 11.63 9.20 -22.21
N ALA A 217 10.62 10.04 -21.97
CA ALA A 217 10.79 11.25 -21.19
C ALA A 217 10.56 10.93 -19.71
N GLU A 218 11.58 11.17 -18.88
CA GLU A 218 11.41 11.17 -17.43
C GLU A 218 10.63 12.41 -16.97
N GLY A 219 9.65 12.19 -16.10
CA GLY A 219 8.86 13.23 -15.49
C GLY A 219 8.86 13.11 -13.96
N TYR A 220 8.79 14.25 -13.30
CA TYR A 220 8.69 14.32 -11.85
C TYR A 220 7.72 15.41 -11.43
N ASP A 221 6.66 15.02 -10.73
CA ASP A 221 5.71 15.94 -10.12
C ASP A 221 6.25 16.35 -8.76
N SER A 222 6.76 17.58 -8.65
CA SER A 222 7.33 18.08 -7.40
C SER A 222 6.29 18.41 -6.33
N VAL A 223 5.01 18.51 -6.69
CA VAL A 223 3.93 18.73 -5.72
C VAL A 223 3.57 17.39 -5.08
N ALA A 224 3.33 16.38 -5.91
CA ALA A 224 3.02 15.03 -5.43
C ALA A 224 4.25 14.25 -4.91
N GLU A 225 5.47 14.73 -5.20
CA GLU A 225 6.73 14.01 -5.10
C GLU A 225 6.65 12.61 -5.79
N GLY A 226 6.01 12.57 -6.96
CA GLY A 226 5.74 11.36 -7.73
C GLY A 226 6.52 11.31 -9.05
N ALA A 227 7.11 10.14 -9.36
CA ALA A 227 7.89 9.93 -10.57
C ALA A 227 7.10 9.17 -11.65
N TYR A 228 7.42 9.45 -12.91
CA TYR A 228 6.87 8.74 -14.05
C TYR A 228 7.82 8.78 -15.26
N ILE A 229 7.61 7.88 -16.20
CA ILE A 229 8.19 7.97 -17.55
C ILE A 229 7.07 7.97 -18.59
N TYR A 230 7.26 8.70 -19.69
CA TYR A 230 6.28 8.83 -20.77
C TYR A 230 6.92 8.68 -22.15
N LYS A 231 6.33 7.84 -23.01
CA LYS A 231 6.74 7.64 -24.40
C LYS A 231 5.69 8.21 -25.34
N ALA A 232 5.93 9.43 -25.82
CA ALA A 232 4.96 10.18 -26.62
C ALA A 232 4.52 9.49 -27.93
N SER A 233 5.38 8.65 -28.53
CA SER A 233 5.06 7.95 -29.78
C SER A 233 3.97 6.90 -29.64
N THR A 234 3.85 6.28 -28.46
CA THR A 234 2.90 5.20 -28.16
C THR A 234 1.85 5.62 -27.13
N GLY A 235 2.09 6.73 -26.43
CA GLY A 235 1.28 7.12 -25.29
C GLY A 235 1.50 6.20 -24.08
N ASP A 236 2.63 5.50 -23.99
CA ASP A 236 2.92 4.70 -22.79
C ASP A 236 3.30 5.62 -21.63
N LEU A 237 2.61 5.48 -20.51
CA LEU A 237 2.82 6.23 -19.28
C LEU A 237 2.99 5.25 -18.13
N ILE A 238 4.10 5.35 -17.39
CA ILE A 238 4.38 4.47 -16.25
C ILE A 238 4.65 5.35 -15.03
N SER A 239 3.84 5.21 -13.98
CA SER A 239 4.07 5.82 -12.66
C SER A 239 4.78 4.83 -11.74
N TYR A 240 5.78 5.29 -10.99
CA TYR A 240 6.61 4.43 -10.14
C TYR A 240 7.30 5.23 -9.03
N ASP A 241 7.92 4.52 -8.08
CA ASP A 241 8.85 5.13 -7.14
C ASP A 241 10.27 5.17 -7.72
N ASN A 242 10.91 6.33 -7.72
CA ASN A 242 12.32 6.48 -8.05
C ASN A 242 13.15 6.89 -6.81
N ALA A 243 14.47 7.02 -6.97
CA ALA A 243 15.34 7.41 -5.85
C ALA A 243 14.93 8.75 -5.19
N ARG A 244 14.34 9.68 -5.96
CA ARG A 244 13.88 10.97 -5.45
C ARG A 244 12.58 10.85 -4.65
N SER A 245 11.56 10.15 -5.16
CA SER A 245 10.30 9.95 -4.42
C SER A 245 10.51 9.12 -3.16
N VAL A 246 11.35 8.08 -3.20
CA VAL A 246 11.73 7.32 -2.00
C VAL A 246 12.44 8.21 -0.97
N LYS A 247 13.31 9.13 -1.42
CA LYS A 247 13.93 10.11 -0.52
C LYS A 247 12.87 11.02 0.15
N ALA A 248 11.85 11.46 -0.59
CA ALA A 248 10.73 12.23 -0.03
C ALA A 248 9.94 11.42 1.02
N LYS A 249 9.63 10.15 0.73
CA LYS A 249 8.98 9.23 1.70
C LYS A 249 9.81 9.10 2.99
N THR A 250 11.12 8.88 2.89
CA THR A 250 11.99 8.79 4.08
C THR A 250 12.11 10.11 4.85
N ALA A 251 11.89 11.26 4.21
CA ALA A 251 11.86 12.54 4.89
C ALA A 251 10.61 12.66 5.78
N ILE A 252 9.45 12.21 5.31
CA ILE A 252 8.23 12.12 6.13
C ILE A 252 8.42 11.17 7.31
N VAL A 253 8.98 9.98 7.06
CA VAL A 253 9.27 8.99 8.12
C VAL A 253 10.06 9.62 9.26
N ARG A 254 11.14 10.34 8.94
CA ARG A 254 11.94 11.05 9.95
C ARG A 254 11.20 12.21 10.60
N ALA A 255 10.39 12.95 9.85
CA ALA A 255 9.70 14.14 10.36
C ALA A 255 8.54 13.80 11.30
N GLN A 256 7.90 12.64 11.11
CA GLN A 256 6.76 12.18 11.90
C GLN A 256 7.10 11.05 12.88
N ASP A 257 8.39 10.71 13.04
CA ASP A 257 8.88 9.65 13.93
C ASP A 257 8.21 8.29 13.66
N LEU A 258 8.07 7.94 12.38
CA LEU A 258 7.46 6.69 11.92
C LEU A 258 8.45 5.51 12.05
N ALA A 259 7.93 4.28 12.13
CA ALA A 259 8.72 3.06 12.31
C ALA A 259 9.78 2.83 11.22
N GLY A 260 9.50 3.25 9.98
CA GLY A 260 10.44 3.09 8.87
C GLY A 260 9.79 3.02 7.50
N VAL A 261 10.45 2.27 6.62
CA VAL A 261 10.02 1.99 5.24
C VAL A 261 10.06 0.48 5.02
N PHE A 262 9.07 -0.05 4.30
CA PHE A 262 9.11 -1.39 3.72
C PHE A 262 8.91 -1.29 2.20
N SER A 263 9.19 -2.36 1.46
CA SER A 263 9.08 -2.36 0.01
C SER A 263 8.44 -3.62 -0.56
N TRP A 264 7.75 -3.46 -1.69
CA TRP A 264 7.18 -4.56 -2.47
C TRP A 264 7.58 -4.39 -3.94
N GLU A 265 8.21 -5.36 -4.62
CA GLU A 265 8.88 -6.57 -4.10
C GLU A 265 10.40 -6.53 -4.44
N ILE A 266 11.21 -7.27 -3.69
CA ILE A 266 12.69 -7.20 -3.68
C ILE A 266 13.36 -7.90 -4.87
#